data_AF-N9L8V1-F1
#
_entry.id   AF-N9L8V1-F1
#
_cell.length_a   1.000
_cell.length_b   1.000
_cell.length_c   1.000
_cell.angle_alpha   90.00
_cell.angle_beta   90.00
_cell.angle_gamma   90.00
#
_symmetry.space_group_name_H-M   'P 1'
#
loop_
_entity.id
_entity.type
_entity.pdbx_description
1 polymer ?
#
loop_
_entity_poly.entity_id
_entity_poly.type
_entity_poly.pdbx_seq_one_letter_code
_entity_poly.pdbx_strand_id
1 'polypeptide(L)'
;MSYEEIKNTALQLSYRDKFRLAQFLIQTGRKEEEEQYVKNVQEPEKIDTQYVTERLLKSRPGKLKSLENFIDAMFQFKGSISNEERTKVITALKRKKIFKIENNKVYYLV
;
A
#
# COMPACT_ATOMS: atom_id res chain seq x y z
N MET A 1 -12.42 -0.31 -32.71
CA MET A 1 -13.84 0.02 -32.60
C MET A 1 -13.97 1.27 -31.74
N SER A 2 -14.59 2.30 -32.27
CA SER A 2 -14.88 3.52 -31.52
C SER A 2 -16.14 3.34 -30.65
N TYR A 3 -16.28 4.17 -29.61
CA TYR A 3 -17.48 4.18 -28.77
C TYR A 3 -18.75 4.40 -29.62
N GLU A 4 -18.69 5.32 -30.59
CA GLU A 4 -19.82 5.63 -31.45
C GLU A 4 -20.22 4.45 -32.35
N GLU A 5 -19.25 3.67 -32.86
CA GLU A 5 -19.54 2.44 -33.60
C GLU A 5 -20.28 1.40 -32.75
N ILE A 6 -19.84 1.20 -31.50
CA ILE A 6 -20.48 0.25 -30.55
C ILE A 6 -21.89 0.71 -30.22
N LYS A 7 -22.06 2.01 -29.92
CA LYS A 7 -23.36 2.60 -29.60
C LYS A 7 -24.33 2.45 -30.77
N ASN A 8 -23.90 2.80 -31.99
CA ASN A 8 -24.74 2.68 -33.18
C ASN A 8 -25.16 1.23 -33.45
N THR A 9 -24.25 0.27 -33.24
CA THR A 9 -24.57 -1.16 -33.35
C THR A 9 -25.51 -1.63 -32.25
N ALA A 10 -25.30 -1.20 -31.00
CA ALA A 10 -26.17 -1.54 -29.88
C ALA A 10 -27.60 -0.97 -30.02
N LEU A 11 -27.74 0.17 -30.71
CA LEU A 11 -29.06 0.74 -31.01
C LEU A 11 -29.89 -0.13 -31.96
N GLN A 12 -29.26 -0.94 -32.81
CA GLN A 12 -29.94 -1.87 -33.71
C GLN A 12 -30.49 -3.13 -33.01
N LEU A 13 -30.08 -3.38 -31.76
CA LEU A 13 -30.56 -4.53 -30.98
C LEU A 13 -32.05 -4.42 -30.62
N SER A 14 -32.66 -5.59 -30.40
CA SER A 14 -34.00 -5.66 -29.80
C SER A 14 -33.98 -5.07 -28.38
N TYR A 15 -35.13 -4.63 -27.86
CA TYR A 15 -35.19 -4.06 -26.50
C TYR A 15 -34.66 -5.05 -25.44
N ARG A 16 -34.91 -6.35 -25.62
CA ARG A 16 -34.46 -7.40 -24.70
C ARG A 16 -32.94 -7.56 -24.74
N ASP A 17 -32.35 -7.52 -25.92
CA ASP A 17 -30.90 -7.62 -26.08
C ASP A 17 -30.19 -6.37 -25.59
N LYS A 18 -30.81 -5.18 -25.72
CA LYS A 18 -30.32 -3.94 -25.10
C LYS A 18 -30.23 -4.08 -23.58
N PHE A 19 -31.27 -4.58 -22.92
CA PHE A 19 -31.24 -4.81 -21.48
C PHE A 19 -30.19 -5.84 -21.08
N ARG A 20 -30.07 -6.95 -21.83
CA ARG A 20 -29.05 -7.98 -21.57
C ARG A 20 -27.63 -7.43 -21.71
N LEU A 21 -27.36 -6.66 -22.75
CA LEU A 21 -26.06 -6.03 -22.99
C LEU A 21 -25.73 -5.01 -21.89
N ALA A 22 -26.69 -4.17 -21.51
CA ALA A 22 -26.49 -3.20 -20.42
C ALA A 22 -26.13 -3.91 -19.10
N GLN A 23 -26.86 -4.96 -18.74
CA GLN A 23 -26.56 -5.75 -17.55
C GLN A 23 -25.16 -6.36 -17.60
N PHE A 24 -24.77 -6.92 -18.74
CA PHE A 24 -23.43 -7.49 -18.93
C PHE A 24 -22.33 -6.43 -18.79
N LEU A 25 -22.47 -5.28 -19.45
CA LEU A 25 -21.47 -4.19 -19.38
C LEU A 25 -21.30 -3.66 -17.95
N ILE A 26 -22.40 -3.51 -17.20
CA ILE A 26 -22.33 -3.10 -15.79
C ILE A 26 -21.58 -4.13 -14.95
N GLN A 27 -21.87 -5.43 -15.14
CA GLN A 27 -21.18 -6.50 -14.40
C GLN A 27 -19.69 -6.55 -14.72
N THR A 28 -19.33 -6.40 -15.99
CA THR A 28 -17.92 -6.39 -16.42
C THR A 28 -17.19 -5.16 -15.88
N GLY A 29 -17.78 -3.96 -16.01
CA GLY A 29 -17.18 -2.72 -15.49
C GLY A 29 -16.93 -2.77 -13.99
N ARG A 30 -17.85 -3.34 -13.21
CA ARG A 30 -17.65 -3.54 -11.75
C ARG A 30 -16.49 -4.48 -11.43
N LYS A 31 -16.33 -5.56 -12.19
CA LYS A 31 -15.19 -6.48 -12.00
C LYS A 31 -13.86 -5.79 -12.33
N GLU A 32 -13.82 -5.02 -13.43
CA GLU A 32 -12.63 -4.26 -13.80
C GLU A 32 -12.27 -3.20 -12.74
N GLU A 33 -13.28 -2.53 -12.17
CA GLU A 33 -13.10 -1.60 -11.06
C GLU A 33 -12.55 -2.30 -9.80
N GLU A 34 -13.13 -3.44 -9.42
CA GLU A 34 -12.65 -4.26 -8.29
C GLU A 34 -11.21 -4.74 -8.51
N GLU A 35 -10.86 -5.19 -9.71
CA GLU A 35 -9.49 -5.59 -10.06
C GLU A 35 -8.50 -4.42 -10.02
N GLN A 36 -8.90 -3.24 -10.49
CA GLN A 36 -8.09 -2.03 -10.39
C GLN A 36 -7.93 -1.58 -8.94
N TYR A 37 -8.99 -1.65 -8.14
CA TYR A 37 -8.94 -1.36 -6.70
C TYR A 37 -7.99 -2.32 -5.98
N VAL A 38 -8.07 -3.63 -6.26
CA VAL A 38 -7.12 -4.61 -5.71
C VAL A 38 -5.68 -4.32 -6.13
N LYS A 39 -5.44 -3.93 -7.39
CA LYS A 39 -4.09 -3.52 -7.84
C LYS A 39 -3.60 -2.27 -7.12
N ASN A 40 -4.47 -1.28 -6.91
CA ASN A 40 -4.12 -0.05 -6.20
C ASN A 40 -3.88 -0.29 -4.70
N VAL A 41 -4.55 -1.28 -4.09
CA VAL A 41 -4.30 -1.70 -2.70
C VAL A 41 -3.04 -2.58 -2.59
N GLN A 42 -2.66 -3.28 -3.67
CA GLN A 42 -1.41 -4.04 -3.76
C GLN A 42 -0.20 -3.20 -4.18
N GLU A 43 -0.37 -1.96 -4.61
CA GLU A 43 0.75 -1.01 -4.56
C GLU A 43 1.20 -0.98 -3.10
N PRO A 44 2.50 -1.24 -2.83
CA PRO A 44 2.97 -1.30 -1.45
C PRO A 44 2.60 0.04 -0.81
N GLU A 45 1.67 0.02 0.15
CA GLU A 45 1.34 1.18 0.96
C GLU A 45 2.67 1.83 1.28
N LYS A 46 2.93 3.01 0.68
CA LYS A 46 4.20 3.71 0.88
C LYS A 46 4.40 3.78 2.37
N ILE A 47 5.34 3.00 2.88
CA ILE A 47 5.57 2.89 4.30
C ILE A 47 5.66 4.31 4.83
N ASP A 48 4.70 4.69 5.67
CA ASP A 48 4.62 6.05 6.16
C ASP A 48 5.78 6.26 7.12
N THR A 49 6.91 6.66 6.55
CA THR A 49 8.14 6.88 7.29
C THR A 49 7.98 7.98 8.33
N GLN A 50 6.96 8.84 8.22
CA GLN A 50 6.67 9.86 9.21
C GLN A 50 6.01 9.27 10.44
N TYR A 51 4.98 8.42 10.27
CA TYR A 51 4.38 7.64 11.36
C TYR A 51 5.41 6.83 12.13
N VAL A 52 6.31 6.13 11.42
CA VAL A 52 7.38 5.35 12.05
C VAL A 52 8.32 6.25 12.84
N THR A 53 8.71 7.40 12.30
CA THR A 53 9.61 8.37 12.96
C THR A 53 9.02 8.89 14.27
N GLU A 54 7.77 9.33 14.27
CA GLU A 54 7.10 9.88 15.46
C GLU A 54 7.00 8.85 16.59
N ARG A 55 6.65 7.60 16.25
CA ARG A 55 6.57 6.51 17.20
C ARG A 55 7.96 6.13 17.73
N LEU A 56 8.99 6.12 16.88
CA LEU A 56 10.38 5.88 17.28
C LEU A 56 10.86 6.89 18.31
N LEU A 57 10.56 8.18 18.08
CA LEU A 57 10.98 9.27 18.96
C LEU A 57 10.26 9.26 20.32
N LYS A 58 9.05 8.68 20.39
CA LYS A 58 8.29 8.47 21.63
C LYS A 58 8.83 7.28 22.43
N SER A 59 9.03 6.13 21.78
CA SER A 59 9.48 4.91 22.47
C SER A 59 10.97 4.87 22.76
N ARG A 60 11.80 5.57 21.97
CA ARG A 60 13.26 5.61 22.02
C ARG A 60 13.91 4.26 22.39
N PRO A 61 13.64 3.17 21.65
CA PRO A 61 14.30 1.89 21.94
C PRO A 61 15.82 2.05 21.89
N GLY A 62 16.48 1.73 23.01
CA GLY A 62 17.92 1.97 23.19
C GLY A 62 18.84 0.86 22.68
N LYS A 63 18.29 -0.26 22.19
CA LYS A 63 19.04 -1.43 21.70
C LYS A 63 18.59 -1.82 20.30
N LEU A 64 19.48 -2.38 19.48
CA LEU A 64 19.19 -2.78 18.10
C LEU A 64 18.04 -3.80 18.01
N LYS A 65 18.07 -4.86 18.82
CA LYS A 65 16.96 -5.84 18.90
C LYS A 65 15.64 -5.21 19.34
N SER A 66 15.68 -4.22 20.22
CA SER A 66 14.48 -3.51 20.68
C SER A 66 13.92 -2.61 19.58
N LEU A 67 14.77 -2.04 18.73
CA LEU A 67 14.36 -1.27 17.56
C LEU A 67 13.70 -2.17 16.54
N GLU A 68 14.28 -3.33 16.24
CA GLU A 68 13.72 -4.31 15.30
C GLU A 68 12.34 -4.80 15.75
N ASN A 69 12.23 -5.28 17.00
CA ASN A 69 10.97 -5.73 17.57
C ASN A 69 9.91 -4.62 17.60
N PHE A 70 10.33 -3.38 17.85
CA PHE A 70 9.42 -2.23 17.87
C PHE A 70 8.89 -1.92 16.47
N ILE A 71 9.74 -1.97 15.44
CA ILE A 71 9.31 -1.83 14.05
C ILE A 71 8.39 -2.99 13.66
N ASP A 72 8.74 -4.24 13.99
CA ASP A 72 7.87 -5.40 13.71
C ASP A 72 6.48 -5.24 14.34
N ALA A 73 6.41 -4.79 15.59
CA ALA A 73 5.17 -4.50 16.29
C ALA A 73 4.35 -3.37 15.64
N MET A 74 4.99 -2.37 15.00
CA MET A 74 4.27 -1.30 14.29
C MET A 74 3.52 -1.81 13.07
N PHE A 75 4.04 -2.83 12.40
CA PHE A 75 3.46 -3.36 11.16
C PHE A 75 2.68 -4.65 11.36
N GLN A 76 2.62 -5.19 12.58
CA GLN A 76 1.83 -6.39 12.90
C GLN A 76 0.35 -6.24 12.49
N PHE A 77 -0.21 -5.03 12.59
CA PHE A 77 -1.60 -4.74 12.19
C PHE A 77 -1.78 -4.50 10.69
N LYS A 78 -0.69 -4.27 9.93
CA LYS A 78 -0.71 -3.98 8.49
C LYS A 78 -0.31 -5.17 7.61
N GLY A 79 -0.16 -6.35 8.21
CA GLY A 79 0.47 -7.50 7.56
C GLY A 79 1.97 -7.44 7.84
N SER A 80 2.43 -8.30 8.74
CA SER A 80 3.81 -8.43 9.20
C SER A 80 4.84 -8.10 8.11
N ILE A 81 5.78 -7.20 8.40
CA ILE A 81 6.82 -6.81 7.45
C ILE A 81 7.85 -7.92 7.24
N SER A 82 8.37 -8.01 6.02
CA SER A 82 9.50 -8.86 5.72
C SER A 82 10.80 -8.29 6.35
N ASN A 83 11.77 -9.16 6.61
CA ASN A 83 13.10 -8.76 7.10
C ASN A 83 13.77 -7.73 6.17
N GLU A 84 13.52 -7.82 4.86
CA GLU A 84 14.06 -6.89 3.86
C GLU A 84 13.43 -5.49 3.98
N GLU A 85 12.11 -5.41 4.17
CA GLU A 85 11.39 -4.15 4.39
C GLU A 85 11.80 -3.49 5.70
N ARG A 86 11.97 -4.26 6.78
CA ARG A 86 12.51 -3.76 8.05
C ARG A 86 13.86 -3.08 7.84
N THR A 87 14.74 -3.72 7.08
CA THR A 87 16.08 -3.19 6.81
C THR A 87 16.04 -1.92 5.97
N LYS A 88 15.14 -1.85 4.98
CA LYS A 88 14.87 -0.64 4.18
C LYS A 88 14.37 0.51 5.06
N VAL A 89 13.44 0.26 5.98
CA VAL A 89 12.91 1.27 6.92
C VAL A 89 14.02 1.80 7.83
N ILE A 90 14.83 0.92 8.44
CA ILE A 90 15.96 1.32 9.28
C ILE A 90 16.96 2.17 8.49
N THR A 91 17.24 1.80 7.23
CA THR A 91 18.17 2.54 6.36
C THR A 91 17.63 3.92 6.00
N ALA A 92 16.32 4.02 5.73
CA ALA A 92 15.64 5.28 5.47
C ALA A 92 15.68 6.21 6.70
N LEU A 93 15.46 5.68 7.90
CA LEU A 93 15.52 6.44 9.15
C LEU A 93 16.95 6.89 9.49
N LYS A 94 17.96 6.05 9.21
CA LYS A 94 19.38 6.41 9.33
C LYS A 94 19.78 7.52 8.37
N ARG A 95 19.30 7.47 7.11
CA ARG A 95 19.51 8.53 6.11
C ARG A 95 18.85 9.85 6.52
N LYS A 96 17.67 9.79 7.15
CA LYS A 96 16.99 10.96 7.74
C LYS A 96 17.69 11.52 9.00
N LYS A 97 18.82 10.93 9.43
CA LYS A 97 19.61 11.32 10.61
C LYS A 97 18.81 11.34 11.93
N ILE A 98 17.78 10.51 12.06
CA ILE A 98 16.94 10.46 13.28
C ILE A 98 17.67 9.76 14.44
N PHE A 99 18.52 8.78 14.12
CA PHE A 99 19.33 8.07 15.11
C PHE A 99 20.65 7.54 14.51
N LYS A 100 21.64 7.36 15.38
CA LYS A 100 22.90 6.65 15.14
C LYS A 100 22.89 5.33 15.89
N ILE A 101 23.45 4.30 15.29
CA ILE A 101 23.69 3.01 15.95
C ILE A 101 25.19 2.90 16.20
N GLU A 102 25.59 2.77 17.46
CA GLU A 102 26.97 2.50 17.87
C GLU A 102 26.96 1.43 18.97
N ASN A 103 27.81 0.40 18.83
CA ASN A 103 27.96 -0.70 19.81
C ASN A 103 26.62 -1.25 20.36
N ASN A 104 25.73 -1.64 19.44
CA ASN A 104 24.43 -2.25 19.76
C ASN A 104 23.45 -1.32 20.52
N LYS A 105 23.80 -0.05 20.69
CA LYS A 105 22.99 1.01 21.29
C LYS A 105 22.51 1.99 20.22
N VAL A 106 21.28 2.47 20.38
CA VAL A 106 20.65 3.45 19.48
C VAL A 106 20.70 4.82 20.16
N TYR A 107 21.40 5.76 19.54
CA TYR A 107 21.52 7.15 19.96
C TYR A 107 20.64 8.02 19.08
N TYR A 108 19.57 8.58 19.65
CA TYR A 108 18.67 9.47 18.92
C TYR A 108 19.33 10.83 18.75
N LEU A 109 19.46 11.26 17.50
CA LEU A 109 19.92 12.60 17.14
C LEU A 109 18.66 13.44 16.95
N VAL A 110 18.15 13.99 18.05
CA VAL A 110 17.09 15.02 18.02
C VAL A 110 17.76 16.37 18.16
#